data_AF-A0A9P0FJN4-F1
#
_entry.id   AF-A0A9P0FJN4-F1
#
_cell.length_a   1.000
_cell.length_b   1.000
_cell.length_c   1.000
_cell.angle_alpha   90.00
_cell.angle_beta   90.00
_cell.angle_gamma   90.00
#
_symmetry.space_group_name_H-M   'P 1'
#
loop_
_entity.id
_entity.type
_entity.pdbx_description
1 polymer ?
#
loop_
_entity_poly.entity_id
_entity_poly.type
_entity_poly.pdbx_seq_one_letter_code
_entity_poly.pdbx_strand_id
1 'polypeptide(L)'
;MYEISKKTMFQFWNDSSKENLIEQIFKSIVKHFSLKVENVSSSTQKQWKTVIKDFCNKINIRWRKSGKRIDRFLVRYDKWLENGSIYFVTATTEEFLKEKAHKIVGRPPKPFKEVLYKSKKQKVEHLLKSSTEEITFAAEIALRNDGKKDAANLVKEISSAAPGRSTEIKHLCEKENAQKPRQYSKEEALAIFVDCRLTKQSYINLRKSAIKAGHELYPSYKQIQEAKMECCPPEENIFINETRAEMIDLQALMDHTAKRLVSVQQSVLQQHASMMNLKVLDLILVSYKLNYKQWQLRGKEQQEEFKIRKQEIQKRFKNEMGLDVDKPKPGFGSSNDGNTARAFFNNPEKSSDITGVNKTLIKQLGDVLALLKCPDLPCFTHDDSSETSEDDSEHMNTEFDEESE
;
A
#
# COMPACT_ATOMS: atom_id res chain seq x y z
N MET A 1 -3.30 -50.66 1.91
CA MET A 1 -2.66 -49.80 2.94
C MET A 1 -2.16 -50.72 4.04
N TYR A 2 -0.90 -50.61 4.43
CA TYR A 2 -0.27 -51.45 5.45
C TYR A 2 0.02 -50.63 6.70
N GLU A 3 -0.31 -51.17 7.87
CA GLU A 3 -0.17 -50.48 9.16
C GLU A 3 0.86 -51.19 10.03
N ILE A 4 1.76 -50.42 10.65
CA ILE A 4 2.71 -50.92 11.64
C ILE A 4 2.71 -50.04 12.89
N SER A 5 2.74 -50.64 14.07
CA SER A 5 2.83 -49.88 15.32
C SER A 5 4.20 -49.19 15.42
N LYS A 6 4.25 -48.01 16.06
CA LYS A 6 5.54 -47.34 16.34
C LYS A 6 6.46 -48.17 17.22
N LYS A 7 5.92 -49.01 18.10
CA LYS A 7 6.68 -49.93 18.95
C LYS A 7 7.41 -50.99 18.13
N THR A 8 6.71 -51.62 17.18
CA THR A 8 7.30 -52.59 16.23
C THR A 8 8.34 -51.91 15.33
N MET A 9 8.05 -50.68 14.88
CA MET A 9 9.00 -49.91 14.08
C MET A 9 10.25 -49.51 14.86
N PHE A 10 10.12 -49.21 16.16
CA PHE A 10 11.24 -48.94 17.04
C PHE A 10 12.10 -50.19 17.27
N GLN A 11 11.49 -51.37 17.41
CA GLN A 11 12.21 -52.64 17.49
C GLN A 11 13.05 -52.86 16.22
N PHE A 12 12.46 -52.69 15.03
CA PHE A 12 13.22 -52.79 13.77
C PHE A 12 14.38 -51.81 13.69
N TRP A 13 14.22 -50.59 14.21
CA TRP A 13 15.29 -49.60 14.27
C TRP A 13 16.39 -50.00 15.26
N ASN A 14 16.04 -50.56 16.42
CA ASN A 14 16.97 -50.96 17.46
C ASN A 14 17.78 -52.21 17.09
N ASP A 15 17.16 -53.13 16.35
CA ASP A 15 17.76 -54.40 15.94
C ASP A 15 18.62 -54.27 14.67
N SER A 16 18.49 -53.16 13.94
CA SER A 16 19.24 -52.90 12.71
C SER A 16 20.61 -52.28 12.98
N SER A 17 21.61 -52.64 12.17
CA SER A 17 22.93 -51.99 12.24
C SER A 17 22.89 -50.58 11.64
N LYS A 18 23.83 -49.71 12.04
CA LYS A 18 23.90 -48.33 11.53
C LYS A 18 24.22 -48.27 10.03
N GLU A 19 24.91 -49.29 9.50
CA GLU A 19 25.20 -49.40 8.08
C GLU A 19 23.96 -49.90 7.32
N ASN A 20 23.51 -49.12 6.33
CA ASN A 20 22.32 -49.45 5.53
C ASN A 20 21.03 -49.60 6.36
N LEU A 21 20.91 -48.86 7.47
CA LEU A 21 19.78 -48.87 8.40
C LEU A 21 18.40 -48.83 7.71
N ILE A 22 18.21 -47.92 6.75
CA ILE A 22 16.92 -47.75 6.04
C ILE A 22 16.58 -49.00 5.22
N GLU A 23 17.58 -49.64 4.61
CA GLU A 23 17.38 -50.83 3.79
C GLU A 23 17.03 -52.05 4.65
N GLN A 24 17.67 -52.18 5.82
CA GLN A 24 17.39 -53.26 6.77
C GLN A 24 16.00 -53.14 7.36
N ILE A 25 15.59 -51.92 7.75
CA ILE A 25 14.23 -51.66 8.23
C ILE A 25 13.22 -51.93 7.12
N PHE A 26 13.50 -51.50 5.88
CA PHE A 26 12.63 -51.78 4.74
C PHE A 26 12.45 -53.29 4.52
N LYS A 27 13.53 -54.06 4.51
CA LYS A 27 13.46 -55.54 4.40
C LYS A 27 12.68 -56.17 5.55
N SER A 28 12.86 -55.68 6.78
CA SER A 28 12.13 -56.14 7.96
C SER A 28 10.63 -55.87 7.88
N ILE A 29 10.24 -54.71 7.35
CA ILE A 29 8.84 -54.34 7.11
C ILE A 29 8.23 -55.21 5.99
N VAL A 30 8.96 -55.41 4.90
CA VAL A 30 8.53 -56.27 3.78
C VAL A 30 8.31 -57.72 4.27
N LYS A 31 9.23 -58.24 5.10
CA LYS A 31 9.10 -59.55 5.74
C LYS A 31 7.91 -59.59 6.71
N HIS A 32 7.71 -58.55 7.52
CA HIS A 32 6.59 -58.43 8.47
C HIS A 32 5.23 -58.49 7.77
N PHE A 33 5.11 -57.92 6.57
CA PHE A 33 3.88 -58.00 5.76
C PHE A 33 3.81 -59.22 4.84
N SER A 34 4.73 -60.18 4.99
CA SER A 34 4.81 -61.39 4.15
C SER A 34 4.90 -61.10 2.65
N LEU A 35 5.49 -59.96 2.27
CA LEU A 35 5.68 -59.57 0.88
C LEU A 35 7.06 -60.02 0.38
N LYS A 36 7.16 -60.34 -0.92
CA LYS A 36 8.47 -60.50 -1.60
C LYS A 36 8.93 -59.13 -2.10
N VAL A 37 10.20 -58.80 -1.91
CA VAL A 37 10.80 -57.50 -2.33
C VAL A 37 10.60 -57.24 -3.83
N GLU A 38 10.65 -58.29 -4.64
CA GLU A 38 10.43 -58.26 -6.10
C GLU A 38 9.01 -57.82 -6.51
N ASN A 39 8.03 -58.02 -5.63
CA ASN A 39 6.62 -57.66 -5.90
C ASN A 39 6.28 -56.21 -5.53
N VAL A 40 7.24 -55.43 -5.00
CA VAL A 40 7.04 -54.03 -4.65
C VAL A 40 7.63 -53.14 -5.74
N SER A 41 6.77 -52.35 -6.40
CA SER A 41 7.21 -51.44 -7.48
C SER A 41 8.32 -50.48 -7.01
N SER A 42 9.24 -50.13 -7.91
CA SER A 42 10.37 -49.24 -7.61
C SER A 42 9.92 -47.87 -7.05
N SER A 43 8.75 -47.37 -7.47
CA SER A 43 8.12 -46.16 -6.93
C SER A 43 7.65 -46.34 -5.47
N THR A 44 6.98 -47.45 -5.17
CA THR A 44 6.50 -47.79 -3.83
C THR A 44 7.67 -47.99 -2.85
N GLN A 45 8.75 -48.65 -3.30
CA GLN A 45 9.96 -48.82 -2.49
C GLN A 45 10.56 -47.47 -2.07
N LYS A 46 10.68 -46.51 -3.01
CA LYS A 46 11.18 -45.17 -2.70
C LYS A 46 10.31 -44.44 -1.68
N GLN A 47 8.99 -44.52 -1.83
CA GLN A 47 8.04 -43.90 -0.91
C GLN A 47 8.16 -44.47 0.50
N TRP A 48 8.20 -45.80 0.63
CA TRP A 48 8.31 -46.46 1.93
C TRP A 48 9.63 -46.12 2.61
N LYS A 49 10.74 -46.08 1.85
CA LYS A 49 12.05 -45.64 2.35
C LYS A 49 12.04 -44.19 2.88
N THR A 50 11.27 -43.29 2.26
CA THR A 50 11.09 -41.91 2.77
C THR A 50 10.35 -41.90 4.11
N VAL A 51 9.26 -42.65 4.24
CA VAL A 51 8.50 -42.76 5.50
C VAL A 51 9.38 -43.35 6.61
N ILE A 52 10.17 -44.38 6.30
CA ILE A 52 11.15 -44.97 7.22
C ILE A 52 12.17 -43.91 7.66
N LYS A 53 12.74 -43.16 6.72
CA LYS A 53 13.75 -42.12 7.00
C LYS A 53 13.22 -41.06 7.96
N ASP A 54 11.99 -40.59 7.74
CA ASP A 54 11.35 -39.59 8.61
C ASP A 54 11.13 -40.12 10.03
N PHE A 55 10.72 -41.38 10.15
CA PHE A 55 10.56 -42.02 11.45
C PHE A 55 11.91 -42.20 12.17
N CYS A 56 12.95 -42.66 11.47
CA CYS A 56 14.30 -42.77 12.01
C CYS A 56 14.83 -41.41 12.51
N ASN A 57 14.56 -40.31 11.79
CA ASN A 57 14.91 -38.96 12.24
C ASN A 57 14.20 -38.60 13.55
N LYS A 58 12.90 -38.90 13.67
CA LYS A 58 12.12 -38.68 14.90
C LYS A 58 12.64 -39.48 16.08
N ILE A 59 13.08 -40.72 15.87
CA ILE A 59 13.75 -41.54 16.89
C ILE A 59 15.09 -40.92 17.27
N ASN A 60 15.96 -40.63 16.30
CA ASN A 60 17.31 -40.11 16.54
C ASN A 60 17.31 -38.82 17.38
N ILE A 61 16.37 -37.91 17.15
CA ILE A 61 16.20 -36.69 17.95
C ILE A 61 15.88 -37.03 19.41
N ARG A 62 14.96 -37.97 19.65
CA ARG A 62 14.55 -38.42 20.99
C ARG A 62 15.62 -39.28 21.67
N TRP A 63 16.38 -40.05 20.89
CA TRP A 63 17.50 -40.86 21.33
C TRP A 63 18.62 -39.98 21.91
N ARG A 64 18.96 -38.88 21.24
CA ARG A 64 19.92 -37.89 21.75
C ARG A 64 19.43 -37.26 23.06
N LYS A 65 18.15 -36.91 23.17
CA LYS A 65 17.54 -36.35 24.39
C LYS A 65 17.49 -37.33 25.57
N SER A 66 17.60 -38.62 25.31
CA SER A 66 17.63 -39.67 26.34
C SER A 66 19.06 -40.04 26.76
N GLY A 67 20.07 -39.32 26.26
CA GLY A 67 21.48 -39.63 26.52
C GLY A 67 21.93 -40.93 25.85
N LYS A 68 21.27 -41.35 24.76
CA LYS A 68 21.55 -42.60 24.02
C LYS A 68 21.46 -43.88 24.88
N ARG A 69 20.55 -43.87 25.86
CA ARG A 69 20.31 -44.96 26.80
C ARG A 69 18.91 -45.51 26.62
N ILE A 70 18.80 -46.82 26.38
CA ILE A 70 17.53 -47.48 26.01
C ILE A 70 16.52 -47.49 27.15
N ASP A 71 16.99 -47.76 28.37
CA ASP A 71 16.25 -47.69 29.62
C ASP A 71 15.58 -46.33 29.81
N ARG A 72 16.34 -45.25 29.59
CA ARG A 72 15.82 -43.87 29.71
C ARG A 72 14.87 -43.50 28.57
N PHE A 73 15.12 -44.01 27.36
CA PHE A 73 14.29 -43.73 26.19
C PHE A 73 12.91 -44.34 26.34
N LEU A 74 12.83 -45.62 26.74
CA LEU A 74 11.58 -46.33 26.91
C LEU A 74 10.72 -45.67 27.99
N VAL A 75 11.26 -45.38 29.17
CA VAL A 75 10.50 -44.71 30.25
C VAL A 75 9.99 -43.33 29.83
N ARG A 76 10.81 -42.54 29.12
CA ARG A 76 10.47 -41.15 28.77
C ARG A 76 9.49 -41.04 27.59
N TYR A 77 9.54 -41.98 26.65
CA TYR A 77 8.79 -41.92 25.40
C TYR A 77 7.81 -43.10 25.21
N ASP A 78 7.49 -43.84 26.28
CA ASP A 78 6.55 -44.96 26.27
C ASP A 78 5.19 -44.57 25.65
N LYS A 79 4.58 -43.52 26.20
CA LYS A 79 3.32 -42.95 25.68
C LYS A 79 3.39 -42.56 24.20
N TRP A 80 4.57 -42.19 23.69
CA TRP A 80 4.75 -41.82 22.28
C TRP A 80 4.86 -43.04 21.36
N LEU A 81 5.40 -44.15 21.87
CA LEU A 81 5.46 -45.44 21.19
C LEU A 81 4.10 -46.15 21.19
N GLU A 82 3.32 -46.01 22.27
CA GLU A 82 1.98 -46.57 22.38
C GLU A 82 0.95 -45.81 21.53
N ASN A 83 1.04 -44.47 21.49
CA ASN A 83 0.10 -43.65 20.73
C ASN A 83 0.56 -43.47 19.28
N GLY A 84 0.32 -44.50 18.46
CA GLY A 84 0.10 -44.34 17.01
C GLY A 84 0.77 -45.37 16.12
N SER A 85 0.24 -45.43 14.90
CA SER A 85 0.71 -46.32 13.83
C SER A 85 1.33 -45.54 12.68
N ILE A 86 2.15 -46.23 11.90
CA ILE A 86 2.75 -45.74 10.67
C ILE A 86 2.09 -46.48 9.51
N TYR A 87 1.63 -45.72 8.52
CA TYR A 87 0.90 -46.24 7.37
C TYR A 87 1.79 -46.23 6.13
N PHE A 88 1.75 -47.32 5.39
CA PHE A 88 2.44 -47.50 4.11
C PHE A 88 1.40 -47.74 3.01
N VAL A 89 1.47 -46.94 1.95
CA VAL A 89 0.49 -46.95 0.85
C VAL A 89 1.14 -47.51 -0.41
N THR A 90 0.36 -48.18 -1.26
CA THR A 90 0.78 -48.71 -2.57
C THR A 90 0.24 -47.85 -3.70
N ALA A 91 0.91 -47.85 -4.87
CA ALA A 91 0.62 -46.98 -6.00
C ALA A 91 -0.88 -46.93 -6.42
N THR A 92 -1.58 -48.07 -6.38
CA THR A 92 -3.01 -48.18 -6.72
C THR A 92 -3.95 -47.43 -5.76
N THR A 93 -3.54 -47.16 -4.52
CA THR A 93 -4.36 -46.42 -3.54
C THR A 93 -4.04 -44.92 -3.53
N GLU A 94 -2.97 -44.50 -4.19
CA GLU A 94 -2.50 -43.11 -4.20
C GLU A 94 -3.29 -42.23 -5.18
N GLU A 95 -3.75 -42.81 -6.29
CA GLU A 95 -4.66 -42.14 -7.24
C GLU A 95 -5.99 -41.78 -6.55
N PHE A 96 -6.51 -42.66 -5.69
CA PHE A 96 -7.76 -42.44 -4.96
C PHE A 96 -7.65 -41.41 -3.82
N LEU A 97 -6.45 -41.19 -3.25
CA LEU A 97 -6.24 -40.25 -2.15
C LEU A 97 -5.75 -38.86 -2.60
N LYS A 98 -5.15 -38.74 -3.80
CA LYS A 98 -4.73 -37.44 -4.36
C LYS A 98 -5.93 -36.52 -4.67
N GLU A 99 -7.11 -37.07 -4.98
CA GLU A 99 -8.33 -36.29 -5.15
C GLU A 99 -8.89 -35.70 -3.85
N LYS A 100 -8.69 -36.38 -2.69
CA LYS A 100 -9.27 -35.95 -1.41
C LYS A 100 -8.31 -35.18 -0.49
N ALA A 101 -7.01 -35.18 -0.75
CA ALA A 101 -6.02 -34.66 0.19
C ALA A 101 -5.15 -33.52 -0.41
N HIS A 102 -5.76 -32.49 -0.96
CA HIS A 102 -5.11 -31.17 -0.97
C HIS A 102 -5.28 -30.53 0.41
N LYS A 103 -4.47 -30.97 1.39
CA LYS A 103 -4.25 -30.18 2.61
C LYS A 103 -3.50 -28.91 2.20
N ILE A 104 -4.22 -27.80 2.14
CA ILE A 104 -3.68 -26.46 1.90
C ILE A 104 -2.79 -26.11 3.09
N VAL A 105 -1.48 -26.35 2.96
CA VAL A 105 -0.49 -25.82 3.89
C VAL A 105 -0.05 -24.47 3.33
N GLY A 106 -0.48 -23.38 3.96
CA GLY A 106 -0.14 -22.02 3.58
C GLY A 106 -1.32 -21.06 3.61
N ARG A 107 -1.06 -19.79 3.28
CA ARG A 107 -2.08 -18.73 3.17
C ARG A 107 -3.20 -19.20 2.22
N PRO A 108 -4.49 -19.04 2.60
CA PRO A 108 -5.59 -19.45 1.74
C PRO A 108 -5.47 -18.80 0.36
N PRO A 109 -5.68 -19.57 -0.72
CA PRO A 109 -5.57 -19.04 -2.07
C PRO A 109 -6.64 -17.97 -2.27
N LYS A 110 -6.21 -16.78 -2.67
CA LYS A 110 -7.13 -15.68 -2.99
C LYS A 110 -8.10 -16.09 -4.11
N PRO A 111 -9.36 -15.62 -4.07
CA PRO A 111 -10.33 -15.88 -5.11
C PRO A 111 -9.84 -15.31 -6.45
N PHE A 112 -10.23 -15.93 -7.56
CA PHE A 112 -9.71 -15.59 -8.90
C PHE A 112 -9.78 -14.09 -9.21
N LYS A 113 -10.85 -13.40 -8.79
CA LYS A 113 -11.04 -11.95 -8.99
C LYS A 113 -9.93 -11.09 -8.36
N GLU A 114 -9.42 -11.48 -7.19
CA GLU A 114 -8.47 -10.70 -6.35
C GLU A 114 -6.99 -11.01 -6.61
N VAL A 115 -6.71 -11.96 -7.50
CA VAL A 115 -5.35 -12.39 -7.83
C VAL A 115 -4.74 -11.48 -8.90
N LEU A 116 -3.44 -11.20 -8.80
CA LEU A 116 -2.67 -10.43 -9.80
C LEU A 116 -2.69 -11.11 -11.18
N TYR A 117 -2.57 -10.31 -12.24
CA TYR A 117 -2.65 -10.76 -13.64
C TYR A 117 -1.76 -11.99 -13.95
N LYS A 118 -0.50 -11.96 -13.50
CA LYS A 118 0.47 -13.07 -13.73
C LYS A 118 -0.04 -14.41 -13.17
N SER A 119 -0.66 -14.38 -12.00
CA SER A 119 -1.21 -15.58 -11.36
C SER A 119 -2.58 -15.98 -11.92
N LYS A 120 -3.39 -15.02 -12.43
CA LYS A 120 -4.59 -15.34 -13.23
C LYS A 120 -4.22 -16.10 -14.50
N LYS A 121 -3.18 -15.64 -15.22
CA LYS A 121 -2.67 -16.28 -16.44
C LYS A 121 -2.24 -17.74 -16.21
N GLN A 122 -1.48 -18.01 -15.14
CA GLN A 122 -1.08 -19.37 -14.77
C GLN A 122 -2.28 -20.29 -14.46
N LYS A 123 -3.31 -19.76 -13.77
CA LYS A 123 -4.50 -20.55 -13.44
C LYS A 123 -5.31 -20.95 -14.68
N VAL A 124 -5.36 -20.12 -15.72
CA VAL A 124 -6.11 -20.39 -16.96
C VAL A 124 -5.27 -21.09 -18.04
N GLU A 125 -4.00 -21.37 -17.79
CA GLU A 125 -3.07 -21.96 -18.77
C GLU A 125 -3.55 -23.33 -19.27
N HIS A 126 -4.24 -24.09 -18.43
CA HIS A 126 -4.85 -25.35 -18.85
C HIS A 126 -6.00 -25.17 -19.85
N LEU A 127 -6.74 -24.05 -19.80
CA LEU A 127 -7.83 -23.73 -20.73
C LEU A 127 -7.29 -23.27 -22.09
N LEU A 128 -6.10 -22.66 -22.11
CA LEU A 128 -5.43 -22.20 -23.33
C LEU A 128 -4.83 -23.34 -24.18
N LYS A 129 -4.97 -24.60 -23.74
CA LYS A 129 -4.58 -25.78 -24.53
C LYS A 129 -5.59 -26.13 -25.62
N SER A 130 -6.83 -25.66 -25.47
CA SER A 130 -7.94 -25.86 -26.41
C SER A 130 -7.91 -24.86 -27.56
N SER A 131 -8.68 -25.12 -28.62
CA SER A 131 -8.81 -24.21 -29.76
C SER A 131 -9.48 -22.90 -29.35
N THR A 132 -9.12 -21.80 -30.01
CA THR A 132 -9.75 -20.48 -29.80
C THR A 132 -11.26 -20.54 -29.97
N GLU A 133 -11.76 -21.32 -30.94
CA GLU A 133 -13.20 -21.49 -31.21
C GLU A 133 -13.92 -22.24 -30.08
N GLU A 134 -13.28 -23.25 -29.49
CA GLU A 134 -13.83 -23.98 -28.34
C GLU A 134 -13.90 -23.08 -27.11
N ILE A 135 -12.88 -22.23 -26.91
CA ILE A 135 -12.82 -21.30 -25.79
C ILE A 135 -13.88 -20.20 -25.93
N THR A 136 -14.07 -19.63 -27.11
CA THR A 136 -15.09 -18.59 -27.34
C THR A 136 -16.51 -19.14 -27.20
N PHE A 137 -16.75 -20.36 -27.70
CA PHE A 137 -18.04 -21.04 -27.52
C PHE A 137 -18.31 -21.41 -26.05
N ALA A 138 -17.31 -21.92 -25.33
CA ALA A 138 -17.43 -22.18 -23.90
C ALA A 138 -17.70 -20.89 -23.10
N ALA A 139 -17.06 -19.78 -23.48
CA ALA A 139 -17.32 -18.47 -22.89
C ALA A 139 -18.73 -17.97 -23.17
N GLU A 140 -19.26 -18.16 -24.40
CA GLU A 140 -20.64 -17.84 -24.74
C GLU A 140 -21.63 -18.60 -23.83
N ILE A 141 -21.46 -19.92 -23.71
CA ILE A 141 -22.33 -20.77 -22.86
C ILE A 141 -22.26 -20.33 -21.41
N ALA A 142 -21.05 -20.10 -20.88
CA ALA A 142 -20.86 -19.66 -19.51
C ALA A 142 -21.57 -18.32 -19.22
N LEU A 143 -21.49 -17.35 -20.14
CA LEU A 143 -22.16 -16.06 -20.01
C LEU A 143 -23.69 -16.17 -20.08
N ARG A 144 -24.23 -17.06 -20.93
CA ARG A 144 -25.67 -17.34 -20.97
C ARG A 144 -26.16 -17.95 -19.65
N ASN A 145 -25.41 -18.90 -19.10
CA ASN A 145 -25.73 -19.53 -17.81
C ASN A 145 -25.67 -18.55 -16.63
N ASP A 146 -24.78 -17.55 -16.69
CA ASP A 146 -24.67 -16.45 -15.73
C ASP A 146 -25.76 -15.36 -15.92
N GLY A 147 -26.69 -15.55 -16.86
CA GLY A 147 -27.79 -14.63 -17.16
C GLY A 147 -27.39 -13.41 -18.01
N LYS A 148 -26.14 -13.31 -18.46
CA LYS A 148 -25.59 -12.18 -19.22
C LYS A 148 -25.78 -12.37 -20.73
N LYS A 149 -27.04 -12.30 -21.17
CA LYS A 149 -27.43 -12.55 -22.57
C LYS A 149 -26.74 -11.61 -23.57
N ASP A 150 -26.65 -10.32 -23.28
CA ASP A 150 -26.04 -9.34 -24.18
C ASP A 150 -24.53 -9.57 -24.32
N ALA A 151 -23.85 -9.91 -23.23
CA ALA A 151 -22.42 -10.24 -23.25
C ALA A 151 -22.15 -11.52 -24.06
N ALA A 152 -23.00 -12.53 -23.94
CA ALA A 152 -22.90 -13.75 -24.74
C ALA A 152 -23.10 -13.47 -26.24
N ASN A 153 -24.09 -12.65 -26.59
CA ASN A 153 -24.33 -12.24 -27.97
C ASN A 153 -23.14 -11.45 -28.55
N LEU A 154 -22.50 -10.59 -27.74
CA LEU A 154 -21.30 -9.85 -28.14
C LEU A 154 -20.10 -10.78 -28.36
N VAL A 155 -19.87 -11.76 -27.48
CA VAL A 155 -18.80 -12.76 -27.67
C VAL A 155 -19.02 -13.56 -28.95
N LYS A 156 -20.27 -13.95 -29.23
CA LYS A 156 -20.65 -14.62 -30.48
C LYS A 156 -20.40 -13.75 -31.71
N GLU A 157 -20.79 -12.48 -31.66
CA GLU A 157 -20.59 -11.53 -32.75
C GLU A 157 -19.10 -11.27 -33.02
N ILE A 158 -18.29 -11.08 -31.98
CA ILE A 158 -16.83 -10.92 -32.10
C ILE A 158 -16.15 -12.18 -32.66
N SER A 159 -16.67 -13.36 -32.33
CA SER A 159 -16.07 -14.65 -32.75
C SER A 159 -16.48 -15.09 -34.16
N SER A 160 -17.63 -14.64 -34.66
CA SER A 160 -18.18 -15.02 -35.98
C SER A 160 -18.01 -13.96 -37.08
N ALA A 161 -17.63 -12.73 -36.74
CA ALA A 161 -17.50 -11.65 -37.69
C ALA A 161 -16.09 -11.53 -38.31
N ALA A 162 -16.01 -10.86 -39.45
CA ALA A 162 -14.75 -10.54 -40.12
C ALA A 162 -13.82 -9.69 -39.23
N PRO A 163 -12.48 -9.74 -39.39
CA PRO A 163 -11.49 -9.12 -38.50
C PRO A 163 -11.70 -7.62 -38.19
N GLY A 164 -12.41 -6.90 -39.06
CA GLY A 164 -12.72 -5.46 -38.91
C GLY A 164 -13.96 -5.12 -38.08
N ARG A 165 -14.84 -6.09 -37.75
CA ARG A 165 -16.08 -5.82 -36.99
C ARG A 165 -15.80 -5.43 -35.55
N SER A 166 -14.83 -6.08 -34.91
CA SER A 166 -14.40 -5.75 -33.55
C SER A 166 -13.82 -4.34 -33.46
N THR A 167 -13.11 -3.88 -34.49
CA THR A 167 -12.61 -2.50 -34.57
C THR A 167 -13.73 -1.49 -34.81
N GLU A 168 -14.73 -1.83 -35.62
CA GLU A 168 -15.90 -0.99 -35.86
C GLU A 168 -16.73 -0.80 -34.57
N ILE A 169 -17.00 -1.88 -33.84
CA ILE A 169 -17.69 -1.84 -32.53
C ILE A 169 -16.90 -0.97 -31.54
N LYS A 170 -15.57 -1.13 -31.49
CA LYS A 170 -14.70 -0.32 -30.64
C LYS A 170 -14.79 1.18 -30.98
N HIS A 171 -14.71 1.53 -32.26
CA HIS A 171 -14.80 2.93 -32.70
C HIS A 171 -16.18 3.56 -32.44
N LEU A 172 -17.27 2.80 -32.59
CA LEU A 172 -18.62 3.27 -32.27
C LEU A 172 -18.77 3.58 -30.77
N CYS A 173 -18.30 2.68 -29.89
CA CYS A 173 -18.32 2.90 -28.45
C CYS A 173 -17.39 4.06 -28.01
N GLU A 174 -16.21 4.19 -28.63
CA GLU A 174 -15.29 5.30 -28.38
C GLU A 174 -15.89 6.63 -28.83
N LYS A 175 -16.57 6.65 -29.97
CA LYS A 175 -17.25 7.84 -30.49
C LYS A 175 -18.41 8.28 -29.60
N GLU A 176 -19.25 7.36 -29.11
CA GLU A 176 -20.31 7.70 -28.15
C GLU A 176 -19.76 8.25 -26.83
N ASN A 177 -18.69 7.64 -26.29
CA ASN A 177 -18.09 8.09 -25.04
C ASN A 177 -17.32 9.41 -25.17
N ALA A 178 -16.73 9.69 -26.33
CA ALA A 178 -16.05 10.95 -26.61
C ALA A 178 -17.02 12.12 -26.81
N GLN A 179 -18.31 11.85 -27.04
CA GLN A 179 -19.27 12.81 -27.56
C GLN A 179 -20.35 13.25 -26.56
N LYS A 180 -20.21 12.92 -25.26
CA LYS A 180 -20.96 13.66 -24.23
C LYS A 180 -20.25 14.99 -23.98
N PRO A 181 -20.79 16.13 -24.45
CA PRO A 181 -20.16 17.42 -24.21
C PRO A 181 -20.08 17.65 -22.70
N ARG A 182 -18.88 17.97 -22.21
CA ARG A 182 -18.65 18.33 -20.82
C ARG A 182 -19.45 19.59 -20.49
N GLN A 183 -20.30 19.52 -19.48
CA GLN A 183 -20.94 20.69 -18.90
C GLN A 183 -19.89 21.56 -18.20
N TYR A 184 -20.02 22.88 -18.32
CA TYR A 184 -19.18 23.83 -17.58
C TYR A 184 -19.38 23.68 -16.08
N SER A 185 -18.29 23.78 -15.31
CA SER A 185 -18.38 23.87 -13.85
C SER A 185 -19.04 25.19 -13.42
N LYS A 186 -19.49 25.26 -12.15
CA LYS A 186 -20.07 26.49 -11.60
C LYS A 186 -19.07 27.66 -11.61
N GLU A 187 -17.78 27.37 -11.45
CA GLU A 187 -16.67 28.34 -11.50
C GLU A 187 -16.36 28.78 -12.93
N GLU A 188 -16.29 27.84 -13.88
CA GLU A 188 -16.08 28.15 -15.31
C GLU A 188 -17.24 29.02 -15.84
N ALA A 189 -18.47 28.69 -15.45
CA ALA A 189 -19.64 29.47 -15.82
C ALA A 189 -19.68 30.85 -15.13
N LEU A 190 -19.19 30.96 -13.88
CA LEU A 190 -19.05 32.25 -13.20
C LEU A 190 -17.98 33.12 -13.87
N ALA A 191 -16.85 32.55 -14.31
CA ALA A 191 -15.83 33.26 -15.07
C ALA A 191 -16.42 33.84 -16.37
N ILE A 192 -17.09 33.01 -17.18
CA ILE A 192 -17.79 33.47 -18.40
C ILE A 192 -18.80 34.57 -18.08
N PHE A 193 -19.57 34.43 -16.99
CA PHE A 193 -20.55 35.43 -16.57
C PHE A 193 -19.90 36.79 -16.28
N VAL A 194 -18.75 36.81 -15.61
CA VAL A 194 -18.01 38.03 -15.26
C VAL A 194 -17.27 38.60 -16.47
N ASP A 195 -16.51 37.77 -17.19
CA ASP A 195 -15.69 38.17 -18.34
C ASP A 195 -16.54 38.74 -19.47
N CYS A 196 -17.68 38.12 -19.75
CA CYS A 196 -18.65 38.60 -20.75
C CYS A 196 -19.62 39.65 -20.20
N ARG A 197 -19.47 40.10 -18.95
CA ARG A 197 -20.32 41.10 -18.28
C ARG A 197 -21.81 40.82 -18.43
N LEU A 198 -22.20 39.55 -18.28
CA LEU A 198 -23.58 39.13 -18.51
C LEU A 198 -24.49 39.62 -17.39
N THR A 199 -25.73 39.98 -17.76
CA THR A 199 -26.81 40.13 -16.78
C THR A 199 -27.38 38.76 -16.43
N LYS A 200 -28.07 38.65 -15.28
CA LYS A 200 -28.81 37.43 -14.89
C LYS A 200 -29.75 36.96 -16.02
N GLN A 201 -30.49 37.90 -16.61
CA GLN A 201 -31.45 37.56 -17.66
C GLN A 201 -30.76 37.13 -18.96
N SER A 202 -29.67 37.79 -19.35
CA SER A 202 -28.88 37.42 -20.54
C SER A 202 -28.28 36.02 -20.39
N TYR A 203 -27.76 35.68 -19.21
CA TYR A 203 -27.25 34.33 -18.93
C TYR A 203 -28.34 33.26 -19.00
N ILE A 204 -29.50 33.53 -18.40
CA ILE A 204 -30.65 32.60 -18.45
C ILE A 204 -31.10 32.38 -19.90
N ASN A 205 -31.14 33.44 -20.71
CA ASN A 205 -31.49 33.34 -22.13
C ASN A 205 -30.45 32.55 -22.92
N LEU A 206 -29.15 32.78 -22.67
CA LEU A 206 -28.05 32.01 -23.27
C LEU A 206 -28.18 30.51 -22.96
N ARG A 207 -28.42 30.17 -21.69
CA ARG A 207 -28.63 28.78 -21.25
C ARG A 207 -29.87 28.16 -21.92
N LYS A 208 -31.00 28.87 -21.94
CA LYS A 208 -32.23 28.41 -22.60
C LYS A 208 -32.01 28.15 -24.09
N SER A 209 -31.24 29.02 -24.77
CA SER A 209 -30.90 28.85 -26.17
C SER A 209 -30.06 27.59 -26.41
N ALA A 210 -29.07 27.31 -25.54
CA ALA A 210 -28.25 26.10 -25.62
C ALA A 210 -29.09 24.82 -25.42
N ILE A 211 -29.96 24.81 -24.41
CA ILE A 211 -30.86 23.68 -24.14
C ILE A 211 -31.81 23.44 -25.32
N LYS A 212 -32.35 24.51 -25.93
CA LYS A 212 -33.20 24.40 -27.11
C LYS A 212 -32.47 23.79 -28.31
N ALA A 213 -31.16 24.00 -28.41
CA ALA A 213 -30.30 23.38 -29.41
C ALA A 213 -29.85 21.94 -29.04
N GLY A 214 -30.35 21.38 -27.93
CA GLY A 214 -30.00 20.02 -27.48
C GLY A 214 -28.69 19.93 -26.70
N HIS A 215 -28.13 21.06 -26.24
CA HIS A 215 -26.86 21.11 -25.54
C HIS A 215 -27.02 21.63 -24.10
N GLU A 216 -26.73 20.78 -23.12
CA GLU A 216 -26.71 21.17 -21.70
C GLU A 216 -25.31 21.63 -21.25
N LEU A 217 -24.83 22.71 -21.84
CA LEU A 217 -23.47 23.23 -21.60
C LEU A 217 -23.37 24.03 -20.30
N TYR A 218 -24.36 24.87 -20.00
CA TYR A 218 -24.27 25.86 -18.93
C TYR A 218 -25.04 25.41 -17.67
N PRO A 219 -24.45 25.55 -16.47
CA PRO A 219 -25.14 25.26 -15.21
C PRO A 219 -26.28 26.25 -14.96
N SER A 220 -27.11 25.97 -13.96
CA SER A 220 -28.20 26.88 -13.57
C SER A 220 -27.64 28.17 -12.96
N TYR A 221 -28.42 29.26 -13.02
CA TYR A 221 -28.03 30.51 -12.37
C TYR A 221 -27.86 30.36 -10.85
N LYS A 222 -28.60 29.44 -10.22
CA LYS A 222 -28.45 29.13 -8.79
C LYS A 222 -27.03 28.66 -8.47
N GLN A 223 -26.46 27.80 -9.30
CA GLN A 223 -25.09 27.31 -9.13
C GLN A 223 -24.04 28.43 -9.32
N ILE A 224 -24.29 29.37 -10.24
CA ILE A 224 -23.44 30.58 -10.35
C ILE A 224 -23.56 31.44 -9.09
N GLN A 225 -24.77 31.59 -8.54
CA GLN A 225 -24.97 32.33 -7.30
C GLN A 225 -24.24 31.67 -6.12
N GLU A 226 -24.31 30.35 -5.99
CA GLU A 226 -23.52 29.58 -5.02
C GLU A 226 -22.02 29.85 -5.19
N ALA A 227 -21.50 29.75 -6.42
CA ALA A 227 -20.09 30.07 -6.71
C ALA A 227 -19.72 31.53 -6.38
N LYS A 228 -20.64 32.49 -6.56
CA LYS A 228 -20.42 33.89 -6.15
C LYS A 228 -20.28 34.02 -4.64
N MET A 229 -21.17 33.39 -3.88
CA MET A 229 -21.13 33.43 -2.41
C MET A 229 -19.83 32.80 -1.90
N GLU A 230 -19.37 31.70 -2.50
CA GLU A 230 -18.08 31.09 -2.18
C GLU A 230 -16.85 31.98 -2.47
N CYS A 231 -17.01 33.03 -3.29
CA CYS A 231 -15.95 34.00 -3.57
C CYS A 231 -15.96 35.17 -2.57
N CYS A 232 -17.07 35.41 -1.86
CA CYS A 232 -17.20 36.51 -0.92
C CYS A 232 -16.68 36.11 0.48
N PRO A 233 -16.03 37.04 1.21
CA PRO A 233 -15.73 36.84 2.63
C PRO A 233 -17.01 36.61 3.47
N PRO A 234 -16.89 36.06 4.69
CA PRO A 234 -18.02 35.86 5.59
C PRO A 234 -18.82 37.15 5.83
N GLU A 235 -20.16 37.05 5.79
CA GLU A 235 -21.05 38.22 5.94
C GLU A 235 -20.87 38.94 7.28
N GLU A 236 -20.48 38.20 8.33
CA GLU A 236 -20.16 38.74 9.66
C GLU A 236 -19.01 39.76 9.66
N ASN A 237 -18.15 39.74 8.64
CA ASN A 237 -17.01 40.66 8.51
C ASN A 237 -17.28 41.79 7.50
N ILE A 238 -18.47 41.86 6.92
CA ILE A 238 -18.83 42.85 5.91
C ILE A 238 -19.85 43.83 6.52
N PHE A 239 -19.46 45.10 6.64
CA PHE A 239 -20.37 46.16 7.06
C PHE A 239 -20.79 46.99 5.85
N ILE A 240 -22.10 47.05 5.59
CA ILE A 240 -22.67 47.83 4.50
C ILE A 240 -23.76 48.75 5.07
N ASN A 241 -23.65 50.03 4.76
CA ASN A 241 -24.71 51.02 4.97
C ASN A 241 -24.98 51.79 3.66
N GLU A 242 -25.91 52.75 3.69
CA GLU A 242 -26.30 53.52 2.49
C GLU A 242 -25.16 54.35 1.88
N THR A 243 -24.14 54.68 2.68
CA THR A 243 -23.07 55.62 2.32
C THR A 243 -21.72 54.96 2.07
N ARG A 244 -21.44 53.80 2.69
CA ARG A 244 -20.16 53.10 2.60
C ARG A 244 -20.32 51.59 2.79
N ALA A 245 -19.35 50.87 2.24
CA ALA A 245 -19.12 49.46 2.51
C ALA A 245 -17.68 49.30 3.00
N GLU A 246 -17.50 48.71 4.17
CA GLU A 246 -16.19 48.49 4.78
C GLU A 246 -16.07 47.05 5.28
N MET A 247 -14.84 46.52 5.22
CA MET A 247 -14.51 45.25 5.85
C MET A 247 -14.27 45.54 7.34
N ILE A 248 -14.97 44.84 8.22
CA ILE A 248 -14.85 44.99 9.67
C ILE A 248 -13.44 44.57 10.11
N ASP A 249 -12.96 43.46 9.55
CA ASP A 249 -11.62 42.95 9.79
C ASP A 249 -10.86 42.70 8.48
N LEU A 250 -9.76 43.44 8.29
CA LEU A 250 -8.87 43.26 7.15
C LEU A 250 -8.26 41.85 7.13
N GLN A 251 -8.00 41.25 8.29
CA GLN A 251 -7.42 39.91 8.39
C GLN A 251 -8.36 38.87 7.79
N ALA A 252 -9.67 38.98 8.03
CA ALA A 252 -10.66 38.10 7.43
C ALA A 252 -10.63 38.12 5.88
N LEU A 253 -10.40 39.29 5.27
CA LEU A 253 -10.23 39.41 3.82
C LEU A 253 -8.93 38.74 3.35
N MET A 254 -7.83 38.96 4.06
CA MET A 254 -6.53 38.34 3.74
C MET A 254 -6.60 36.82 3.83
N ASP A 255 -7.21 36.29 4.89
CA ASP A 255 -7.37 34.86 5.12
C ASP A 255 -8.26 34.21 4.06
N HIS A 256 -9.39 34.85 3.72
CA HIS A 256 -10.27 34.38 2.65
C HIS A 256 -9.56 34.37 1.29
N THR A 257 -8.80 35.43 0.99
CA THR A 257 -8.00 35.52 -0.24
C THR A 257 -6.93 34.41 -0.28
N ALA A 258 -6.21 34.20 0.82
CA ALA A 258 -5.22 33.14 0.93
C ALA A 258 -5.84 31.75 0.74
N LYS A 259 -6.99 31.47 1.39
CA LYS A 259 -7.75 30.22 1.22
C LYS A 259 -8.13 29.97 -0.25
N ARG A 260 -8.62 31.01 -0.93
CA ARG A 260 -8.99 30.93 -2.36
C ARG A 260 -7.77 30.65 -3.25
N LEU A 261 -6.66 31.34 -3.02
CA LEU A 261 -5.41 31.12 -3.78
C LEU A 261 -4.89 29.68 -3.60
N VAL A 262 -4.87 29.18 -2.38
CA VAL A 262 -4.45 27.81 -2.08
C VAL A 262 -5.37 26.79 -2.74
N SER A 263 -6.69 27.01 -2.71
CA SER A 263 -7.68 26.12 -3.34
C SER A 263 -7.50 26.06 -4.87
N VAL A 264 -7.29 27.21 -5.52
CA VAL A 264 -7.04 27.27 -6.98
C VAL A 264 -5.73 26.58 -7.34
N GLN A 265 -4.70 26.74 -6.52
CA GLN A 265 -3.39 26.13 -6.75
C GLN A 265 -3.27 24.72 -6.19
N GLN A 266 -4.34 24.11 -5.65
CA GLN A 266 -4.27 22.84 -4.93
C GLN A 266 -3.64 21.72 -5.77
N SER A 267 -3.96 21.63 -7.06
CA SER A 267 -3.37 20.64 -7.97
C SER A 267 -1.86 20.83 -8.15
N VAL A 268 -1.43 22.08 -8.32
CA VAL A 268 -0.01 22.46 -8.43
C VAL A 268 0.70 22.17 -7.10
N LEU A 269 0.09 22.55 -5.98
CA LEU A 269 0.61 22.30 -4.64
C LEU A 269 0.75 20.81 -4.35
N GLN A 270 -0.23 19.98 -4.70
CA GLN A 270 -0.17 18.52 -4.53
C GLN A 270 0.93 17.88 -5.40
N GLN A 271 1.06 18.32 -6.66
CA GLN A 271 2.14 17.88 -7.54
C GLN A 271 3.51 18.20 -6.94
N HIS A 272 3.69 19.41 -6.41
CA HIS A 272 4.94 19.86 -5.82
C HIS A 272 5.18 19.25 -4.43
N ALA A 273 4.15 18.99 -3.62
CA ALA A 273 4.26 18.36 -2.31
C ALA A 273 4.88 16.96 -2.42
N SER A 274 4.52 16.21 -3.47
CA SER A 274 5.12 14.92 -3.79
C SER A 274 6.62 15.03 -4.06
N MET A 275 7.05 16.08 -4.76
CA MET A 275 8.47 16.39 -5.00
C MET A 275 9.18 16.92 -3.74
N MET A 276 8.49 17.71 -2.91
CA MET A 276 9.04 18.27 -1.67
C MET A 276 9.36 17.18 -0.65
N ASN A 277 8.55 16.12 -0.53
CA ASN A 277 8.86 15.02 0.40
C ASN A 277 10.27 14.42 0.21
N LEU A 278 10.77 14.41 -1.03
CA LEU A 278 12.12 13.92 -1.35
C LEU A 278 13.19 15.00 -1.11
N LYS A 279 12.88 16.27 -1.39
CA LYS A 279 13.81 17.40 -1.17
C LYS A 279 13.95 17.80 0.29
N VAL A 280 12.94 17.61 1.14
CA VAL A 280 13.07 18.00 2.57
C VAL A 280 13.96 17.00 3.33
N LEU A 281 14.19 15.79 2.80
CA LEU A 281 15.27 14.92 3.29
C LEU A 281 16.68 15.49 2.99
N ASP A 282 16.82 16.58 2.23
CA ASP A 282 18.06 17.36 2.13
C ASP A 282 18.42 18.02 3.47
N LEU A 283 17.50 18.11 4.45
CA LEU A 283 17.85 18.43 5.85
C LEU A 283 18.91 17.48 6.39
N ILE A 284 18.87 16.20 5.99
CA ILE A 284 19.90 15.23 6.34
C ILE A 284 21.23 15.60 5.65
N LEU A 285 21.21 16.09 4.41
CA LEU A 285 22.42 16.58 3.74
C LEU A 285 22.99 17.84 4.40
N VAL A 286 22.12 18.75 4.86
CA VAL A 286 22.50 19.93 5.65
C VAL A 286 23.12 19.50 6.97
N SER A 287 22.57 18.47 7.63
CA SER A 287 23.04 17.96 8.92
C SER A 287 24.51 17.53 8.90
N TYR A 288 24.99 17.03 7.76
CA TYR A 288 26.39 16.66 7.57
C TYR A 288 27.34 17.85 7.57
N LYS A 289 26.85 19.06 7.29
CA LYS A 289 27.64 20.29 7.13
C LYS A 289 27.39 21.31 8.24
N LEU A 290 26.55 20.99 9.23
CA LEU A 290 26.16 21.93 10.30
C LEU A 290 27.35 22.55 11.03
N ASN A 291 28.44 21.79 11.21
CA ASN A 291 29.64 22.25 11.91
C ASN A 291 30.39 23.36 11.15
N TYR A 292 30.27 23.38 9.82
CA TYR A 292 31.02 24.31 8.96
C TYR A 292 30.19 25.48 8.46
N LYS A 293 28.86 25.35 8.46
CA LYS A 293 27.91 26.38 7.98
C LYS A 293 28.26 26.90 6.56
N GLN A 294 28.84 26.04 5.72
CA GLN A 294 29.27 26.34 4.36
C GLN A 294 28.65 25.36 3.37
N TRP A 295 28.25 25.86 2.20
CA TRP A 295 27.62 25.02 1.17
C TRP A 295 28.63 24.12 0.45
N GLN A 296 29.84 24.62 0.13
CA GLN A 296 30.91 23.86 -0.52
C GLN A 296 32.07 23.61 0.44
N LEU A 297 32.50 22.35 0.56
CA LEU A 297 33.69 21.95 1.31
C LEU A 297 34.81 21.68 0.31
N ARG A 298 35.79 22.59 0.22
CA ARG A 298 36.92 22.49 -0.73
C ARG A 298 38.20 21.96 -0.07
N GLY A 299 38.31 22.02 1.26
CA GLY A 299 39.46 21.51 2.01
C GLY A 299 39.43 19.99 2.22
N LYS A 300 40.59 19.33 2.17
CA LYS A 300 40.71 17.88 2.40
C LYS A 300 40.26 17.45 3.80
N GLU A 301 40.60 18.24 4.81
CA GLU A 301 40.22 18.00 6.21
C GLU A 301 38.69 18.07 6.40
N GLN A 302 38.07 19.12 5.89
CA GLN A 302 36.61 19.29 5.91
C GLN A 302 35.86 18.14 5.22
N GLN A 303 36.43 17.61 4.14
CA GLN A 303 35.85 16.47 3.42
C GLN A 303 35.93 15.17 4.23
N GLU A 304 36.98 14.98 5.02
CA GLU A 304 37.13 13.79 5.86
C GLU A 304 36.18 13.85 7.07
N GLU A 305 36.10 15.00 7.74
CA GLU A 305 35.12 15.22 8.81
C GLU A 305 33.67 15.10 8.32
N PHE A 306 33.38 15.57 7.10
CA PHE A 306 32.08 15.37 6.47
C PHE A 306 31.75 13.87 6.31
N LYS A 307 32.70 13.04 5.89
CA LYS A 307 32.48 11.58 5.78
C LYS A 307 32.22 10.95 7.14
N ILE A 308 32.98 11.35 8.16
CA ILE A 308 32.80 10.87 9.54
C ILE A 308 31.40 11.23 10.04
N ARG A 309 31.01 12.50 9.94
CA ARG A 309 29.68 13.00 10.33
C ARG A 309 28.56 12.27 9.58
N LYS A 310 28.72 12.08 8.28
CA LYS A 310 27.76 11.33 7.44
C LYS A 310 27.60 9.89 7.94
N GLN A 311 28.69 9.18 8.20
CA GLN A 311 28.64 7.80 8.71
C GLN A 311 28.01 7.72 10.10
N GLU A 312 28.34 8.67 10.99
CA GLU A 312 27.75 8.78 12.33
C GLU A 312 26.23 8.91 12.25
N ILE A 313 25.73 9.91 11.50
CA ILE A 313 24.30 10.20 11.37
C ILE A 313 23.58 9.01 10.73
N GLN A 314 24.12 8.42 9.66
CA GLN A 314 23.53 7.22 9.03
C GLN A 314 23.43 6.03 9.99
N LYS A 315 24.44 5.82 10.84
CA LYS A 315 24.45 4.75 11.84
C LYS A 315 23.43 5.01 12.94
N ARG A 316 23.31 6.25 13.41
CA ARG A 316 22.32 6.65 14.42
C ARG A 316 20.89 6.47 13.91
N PHE A 317 20.57 6.91 12.70
CA PHE A 317 19.25 6.65 12.09
C PHE A 317 18.91 5.16 12.01
N LYS A 318 19.89 4.31 11.66
CA LYS A 318 19.71 2.86 11.59
C LYS A 318 19.49 2.23 12.97
N ASN A 319 20.27 2.63 13.96
CA ASN A 319 20.23 2.03 15.30
C ASN A 319 19.03 2.52 16.12
N GLU A 320 18.73 3.82 16.06
CA GLU A 320 17.72 4.45 16.93
C GLU A 320 16.32 4.46 16.31
N MET A 321 16.23 4.47 14.97
CA MET A 321 14.95 4.55 14.25
C MET A 321 14.73 3.42 13.23
N GLY A 322 15.71 2.52 13.03
CA GLY A 322 15.59 1.43 12.06
C GLY A 322 15.58 1.90 10.60
N LEU A 323 16.05 3.13 10.32
CA LEU A 323 16.01 3.73 8.99
C LEU A 323 17.38 3.68 8.33
N ASP A 324 17.45 3.15 7.10
CA ASP A 324 18.60 3.34 6.23
C ASP A 324 18.40 4.65 5.44
N VAL A 325 19.22 5.66 5.71
CA VAL A 325 19.13 6.99 5.07
C VAL A 325 20.34 7.25 4.16
N ASP A 326 20.12 7.99 3.07
CA ASP A 326 21.15 8.48 2.13
C ASP A 326 22.10 7.38 1.61
N LYS A 327 21.55 6.18 1.38
CA LYS A 327 22.23 5.04 0.75
C LYS A 327 21.72 4.84 -0.68
N PRO A 328 22.60 4.65 -1.68
CA PRO A 328 22.18 4.40 -3.06
C PRO A 328 21.44 3.06 -3.16
N LYS A 329 20.36 3.02 -3.96
CA LYS A 329 19.60 1.79 -4.25
C LYS A 329 20.00 1.21 -5.62
N PRO A 330 20.01 -0.12 -5.77
CA PRO A 330 20.22 -0.74 -7.07
C PRO A 330 19.06 -0.41 -8.01
N GLY A 331 19.35 0.16 -9.18
CA GLY A 331 18.34 0.52 -10.19
C GLY A 331 17.87 1.98 -10.21
N PHE A 332 18.59 2.90 -9.53
CA PHE A 332 18.37 4.36 -9.42
C PHE A 332 17.69 4.80 -8.10
N GLY A 333 18.07 5.98 -7.61
CA GLY A 333 17.56 6.59 -6.38
C GLY A 333 18.37 6.27 -5.11
N SER A 334 17.92 6.84 -3.99
CA SER A 334 18.52 6.61 -2.67
C SER A 334 17.49 6.07 -1.69
N SER A 335 17.96 5.75 -0.48
CA SER A 335 17.11 5.30 0.63
C SER A 335 16.34 6.45 1.28
N ASN A 336 16.53 7.69 0.78
CA ASN A 336 15.69 8.84 1.10
C ASN A 336 14.40 8.78 0.26
N ASP A 337 13.52 7.85 0.61
CA ASP A 337 12.21 7.69 -0.03
C ASP A 337 11.07 8.19 0.88
N GLY A 338 9.83 8.04 0.41
CA GLY A 338 8.66 8.47 1.15
C GLY A 338 8.43 7.74 2.49
N ASN A 339 8.99 6.56 2.71
CA ASN A 339 8.93 5.89 4.02
C ASN A 339 9.89 6.57 5.00
N THR A 340 11.12 6.83 4.54
CA THR A 340 12.14 7.55 5.31
C THR A 340 11.66 8.95 5.69
N ALA A 341 11.07 9.70 4.75
CA ALA A 341 10.51 11.02 5.03
C ALA A 341 9.42 10.97 6.10
N ARG A 342 8.46 10.02 5.99
CA ARG A 342 7.39 9.87 6.98
C ARG A 342 7.91 9.55 8.38
N ALA A 343 8.85 8.62 8.49
CA ALA A 343 9.42 8.26 9.77
C ALA A 343 10.25 9.40 10.40
N PHE A 344 10.93 10.20 9.57
CA PHE A 344 11.68 11.39 9.98
C PHE A 344 10.77 12.47 10.60
N PHE A 345 9.68 12.85 9.92
CA PHE A 345 8.77 13.91 10.44
C PHE A 345 7.85 13.45 11.56
N ASN A 346 7.54 12.15 11.65
CA ASN A 346 6.70 11.63 12.73
C ASN A 346 7.37 11.68 14.12
N ASN A 347 8.70 11.77 14.18
CA ASN A 347 9.46 11.84 15.43
C ASN A 347 10.45 13.02 15.41
N PRO A 348 9.96 14.27 15.47
CA PRO A 348 10.81 15.45 15.33
C PRO A 348 11.89 15.56 16.42
N GLU A 349 11.64 15.01 17.61
CA GLU A 349 12.61 14.95 18.71
C GLU A 349 13.83 14.09 18.33
N LYS A 350 13.61 12.81 18.04
CA LYS A 350 14.70 11.91 17.63
C LYS A 350 15.41 12.39 16.37
N SER A 351 14.66 12.91 15.40
CA SER A 351 15.24 13.47 14.18
C SER A 351 16.13 14.69 14.47
N SER A 352 15.71 15.58 15.37
CA SER A 352 16.52 16.71 15.85
C SER A 352 17.78 16.22 16.57
N ASP A 353 17.66 15.26 17.48
CA ASP A 353 18.77 14.74 18.28
C ASP A 353 19.83 14.02 17.43
N ILE A 354 19.39 13.33 16.37
CA ILE A 354 20.29 12.63 15.44
C ILE A 354 20.99 13.60 14.50
N THR A 355 20.24 14.56 13.92
CA THR A 355 20.78 15.46 12.90
C THR A 355 21.46 16.69 13.47
N GLY A 356 21.09 17.14 14.66
CA GLY A 356 21.44 18.45 15.22
C GLY A 356 20.69 19.62 14.59
N VAL A 357 19.68 19.36 13.75
CA VAL A 357 18.79 20.40 13.20
C VAL A 357 17.74 20.76 14.24
N ASN A 358 17.39 22.04 14.33
CA ASN A 358 16.39 22.54 15.29
C ASN A 358 15.04 21.79 15.20
N LYS A 359 14.55 21.28 16.34
CA LYS A 359 13.28 20.56 16.48
C LYS A 359 12.08 21.34 15.95
N THR A 360 11.98 22.63 16.25
CA THR A 360 10.85 23.48 15.83
C THR A 360 10.79 23.58 14.31
N LEU A 361 11.94 23.74 13.65
CA LEU A 361 12.02 23.74 12.19
C LEU A 361 11.57 22.40 11.59
N ILE A 362 12.01 21.27 12.16
CA ILE A 362 11.58 19.94 11.69
C ILE A 362 10.06 19.76 11.85
N LYS A 363 9.51 20.21 12.98
CA LYS A 363 8.07 20.14 13.27
C LYS A 363 7.27 20.99 12.26
N GLN A 364 7.63 22.26 12.10
CA GLN A 364 6.95 23.18 11.17
C GLN A 364 6.98 22.67 9.73
N LEU A 365 8.12 22.14 9.26
CA LEU A 365 8.20 21.55 7.92
C LEU A 365 7.36 20.28 7.80
N GLY A 366 7.31 19.45 8.85
CA GLY A 366 6.43 18.29 8.92
C GLY A 366 4.95 18.68 8.82
N ASP A 367 4.54 19.71 9.56
CA ASP A 367 3.17 20.22 9.59
C ASP A 367 2.77 20.79 8.21
N VAL A 368 3.63 21.59 7.59
CA VAL A 368 3.42 22.10 6.21
C VAL A 368 3.28 20.93 5.21
N LEU A 369 4.15 19.92 5.29
CA LEU A 369 4.07 18.75 4.41
C LEU A 369 2.82 17.90 4.66
N ALA A 370 2.35 17.81 5.89
CA ALA A 370 1.11 17.11 6.25
C ALA A 370 -0.10 17.87 5.70
N LEU A 371 -0.11 19.19 5.86
CA LEU A 371 -1.16 20.08 5.37
C LEU A 371 -1.29 20.01 3.83
N LEU A 372 -0.16 20.04 3.12
CA LEU A 372 -0.14 19.92 1.66
C LEU A 372 -0.61 18.56 1.12
N LYS A 373 -0.64 17.52 1.96
CA LYS A 373 -1.16 16.18 1.62
C LYS A 373 -2.63 16.01 1.96
N CYS A 374 -3.21 16.89 2.77
CA CYS A 374 -4.61 16.80 3.14
C CYS A 374 -5.48 17.25 1.95
N PRO A 375 -6.51 16.47 1.54
CA PRO A 375 -7.46 16.90 0.51
C PRO A 375 -8.25 18.14 0.93
N ASP A 376 -8.47 18.28 2.23
CA ASP A 376 -9.20 19.37 2.85
C ASP A 376 -8.24 20.09 3.80
N LEU A 377 -7.71 21.25 3.40
CA LEU A 377 -6.87 22.06 4.30
C LEU A 377 -7.77 22.65 5.40
N PRO A 378 -7.62 22.27 6.68
CA PRO A 378 -8.20 23.07 7.76
C PRO A 378 -7.52 24.44 7.80
N CYS A 379 -8.33 25.47 8.01
CA CYS A 379 -7.87 26.84 8.20
C CYS A 379 -6.88 26.91 9.37
N PHE A 380 -5.74 27.55 9.14
CA PHE A 380 -4.78 27.88 10.19
C PHE A 380 -5.50 28.68 11.28
N THR A 381 -5.50 28.15 12.50
CA THR A 381 -5.70 28.95 13.71
C THR A 381 -4.32 29.11 14.32
N HIS A 382 -3.92 30.35 14.56
CA HIS A 382 -2.71 30.65 15.32
C HIS A 382 -2.99 30.30 16.79
N ASP A 383 -2.32 29.28 17.32
CA ASP A 383 -2.23 29.05 18.76
C ASP A 383 -1.20 30.03 19.34
N ASP A 384 -1.68 31.18 19.81
CA ASP A 384 -0.91 32.05 20.70
C ASP A 384 -0.99 31.49 22.12
N SER A 385 -0.05 30.61 22.45
CA SER A 385 0.27 30.26 23.83
C SER A 385 1.74 30.56 24.09
N SER A 386 2.02 31.78 24.54
CA SER A 386 3.25 32.12 25.25
C SER A 386 2.90 32.58 26.66
N GLU A 387 3.09 31.68 27.63
CA GLU A 387 3.39 32.01 29.02
C GLU A 387 4.75 32.73 29.09
N THR A 388 4.78 33.90 29.71
CA THR A 388 5.91 34.48 30.47
C THR A 388 5.30 35.61 31.32
N SER A 389 5.00 35.36 32.58
CA SER A 389 5.87 35.51 33.77
C SER A 389 5.86 36.92 34.34
N GLU A 390 5.39 37.00 35.58
CA GLU A 390 5.54 38.10 36.54
C GLU A 390 6.98 38.63 36.56
N ASP A 391 7.15 39.95 36.56
CA ASP A 391 8.12 40.60 37.43
C ASP A 391 7.83 42.10 37.57
N ASP A 392 8.00 42.56 38.81
CA ASP A 392 7.67 43.86 39.37
C ASP A 392 8.44 45.03 38.75
N SER A 393 7.76 46.19 38.59
CA SER A 393 8.39 47.48 38.90
C SER A 393 7.35 48.54 39.26
N GLU A 394 7.54 49.07 40.46
CA GLU A 394 6.82 50.16 41.11
C GLU A 394 7.04 51.54 40.42
N HIS A 395 6.10 52.46 40.71
CA HIS A 395 6.21 53.93 40.68
C HIS A 395 6.23 54.60 39.28
N MET A 396 5.49 55.68 38.98
CA MET A 396 4.86 56.72 39.78
C MET A 396 3.52 57.16 39.17
N ASN A 397 2.59 57.54 40.04
CA ASN A 397 1.53 58.49 39.72
C ASN A 397 2.14 59.86 39.42
N THR A 398 1.68 60.49 38.34
CA THR A 398 1.59 61.96 38.25
C THR A 398 0.36 62.30 37.44
N GLU A 399 -0.63 62.86 38.13
CA GLU A 399 -1.66 63.76 37.61
C GLU A 399 -1.01 64.84 36.73
N PHE A 400 -1.67 65.22 35.62
CA PHE A 400 -1.66 66.60 35.14
C PHE A 400 -2.85 66.82 34.17
N ASP A 401 -3.89 67.42 34.75
CA ASP A 401 -4.77 68.49 34.29
C ASP A 401 -5.30 68.58 32.85
N GLU A 402 -6.63 68.78 32.84
CA GLU A 402 -7.43 69.55 31.90
C GLU A 402 -6.78 70.88 31.50
N GLU A 403 -6.86 71.26 30.21
CA GLU A 403 -7.43 72.54 29.76
C GLU A 403 -7.32 72.70 28.22
N SER A 404 -8.44 73.14 27.61
CA SER A 404 -8.59 73.98 26.39
C SER A 404 -7.73 73.66 25.13
N GLU A 405 -8.30 73.44 23.94
CA GLU A 405 -9.18 74.31 23.13
C GLU A 405 -10.02 73.52 22.11
#